data_AF-A0A1G2KRF2-F1
#
_entry.id   AF-A0A1G2KRF2-F1
#
_cell.length_a   1.000
_cell.length_b   1.000
_cell.length_c   1.000
_cell.angle_alpha   90.00
_cell.angle_beta   90.00
_cell.angle_gamma   90.00
#
_symmetry.space_group_name_H-M   'P 1'
#
loop_
_entity.id
_entity.type
_entity.pdbx_description
1 polymer ?
#
loop_
_entity_poly.entity_id
_entity_poly.type
_entity_poly.pdbx_seq_one_letter_code
_entity_poly.pdbx_strand_id
1 'polypeptide(L)' 'MAWDYEKTEYEKQAAADEIWRLERLINYGLGEEKLDREEVRNALPYLNIPEERRAFLELLLWNKTF' A
#
# COMPACT_ATOMS: atom_id res chain seq x y z
N MET A 1 13.71 2.57 -8.13
CA MET A 1 14.68 2.41 -7.03
C MET A 1 14.14 3.20 -5.84
N ALA A 2 13.91 2.56 -4.69
CA ALA A 2 13.75 3.30 -3.43
C ALA A 2 15.11 3.97 -3.13
N TRP A 3 15.08 5.22 -2.71
CA TRP A 3 16.25 6.10 -2.71
C TRP A 3 17.35 5.69 -1.70
N ASP A 4 17.09 4.74 -0.79
CA ASP A 4 18.04 4.26 0.22
C ASP A 4 17.97 2.74 0.54
N TYR A 5 17.13 1.97 -0.17
CA TYR A 5 16.81 0.60 0.23
C TYR A 5 17.30 -0.41 -0.81
N GLU A 6 18.19 -1.31 -0.40
CA GLU A 6 18.63 -2.42 -1.25
C GLU A 6 17.43 -3.31 -1.61
N LYS A 7 17.31 -3.64 -2.91
CA LYS A 7 16.17 -4.40 -3.44
C LYS A 7 15.97 -5.74 -2.74
N THR A 8 17.06 -6.40 -2.37
CA THR A 8 17.05 -7.69 -1.65
C THR A 8 16.47 -7.58 -0.25
N GLU A 9 16.79 -6.52 0.48
CA GLU A 9 16.26 -6.28 1.83
C GLU A 9 14.79 -5.87 1.76
N TYR A 10 14.41 -5.11 0.73
CA TYR A 10 13.00 -4.83 0.45
C TYR A 10 12.21 -6.12 0.21
N GLU A 11 12.69 -7.01 -0.68
CA GLU A 11 11.99 -8.25 -1.02
C GLU A 11 11.81 -9.16 0.20
N LYS A 12 12.83 -9.28 1.07
CA LYS A 12 12.74 -10.04 2.32
C LYS A 12 11.70 -9.44 3.27
N GLN A 13 11.73 -8.13 3.48
CA GLN A 13 10.80 -7.46 4.38
C GLN A 13 9.37 -7.47 3.83
N ALA A 14 9.19 -7.26 2.52
CA ALA A 14 7.89 -7.31 1.86
C ALA A 14 7.26 -8.71 1.93
N ALA A 15 8.06 -9.78 1.91
CA ALA A 15 7.58 -11.14 2.11
C ALA A 15 7.26 -11.45 3.58
N ALA A 16 7.89 -10.76 4.53
CA ALA A 16 7.67 -10.95 5.97
C ALA A 16 6.51 -10.10 6.52
N ASP A 17 6.23 -8.95 5.91
CA ASP A 17 5.23 -7.98 6.38
C ASP A 17 4.49 -7.33 5.19
N GLU A 18 3.31 -7.88 4.92
CA GLU A 18 2.42 -7.44 3.84
C GLU A 18 1.82 -6.05 4.10
N ILE A 19 1.55 -5.70 5.36
CA ILE A 19 1.03 -4.38 5.74
C ILE A 19 2.09 -3.31 5.42
N TRP A 20 3.32 -3.54 5.84
CA TRP A 20 4.43 -2.64 5.54
C TRP A 20 4.68 -2.50 4.03
N ARG A 21 4.56 -3.59 3.28
CA ARG A 21 4.67 -3.58 1.81
C ARG A 21 3.60 -2.67 1.19
N LEU A 22 2.34 -2.85 1.58
CA LEU A 22 1.21 -2.06 1.09
C LEU A 22 1.33 -0.59 1.45
N GLU A 23 1.73 -0.26 2.68
CA GLU A 23 2.00 1.12 3.09
C GLU A 23 3.05 1.77 2.20
N ARG A 24 4.15 1.07 1.89
CA ARG A 24 5.22 1.57 1.01
C ARG A 24 4.70 1.79 -0.42
N LEU A 25 3.94 0.84 -0.96
CA LEU A 25 3.37 0.94 -2.31
C LEU A 25 2.40 2.12 -2.42
N ILE A 26 1.48 2.26 -1.47
CA ILE A 26 0.50 3.36 -1.43
C ILE A 26 1.19 4.70 -1.20
N ASN A 27 2.20 4.75 -0.33
CA ASN A 27 2.80 6.03 0.04
C ASN A 27 3.78 6.58 -0.99
N TYR A 28 4.50 5.69 -1.68
CA TYR A 28 5.64 6.08 -2.52
C TYR A 28 5.51 5.63 -3.98
N GLY A 29 4.53 4.78 -4.33
CA GLY A 29 4.38 4.29 -5.71
C GLY A 29 5.60 3.50 -6.17
N LEU A 30 5.98 2.48 -5.40
CA LEU A 30 7.23 1.74 -5.58
C LEU A 30 7.12 0.74 -6.76
N GLY A 31 7.41 1.20 -7.98
CA GLY A 31 7.52 0.36 -9.18
C GLY A 31 6.35 0.50 -10.17
N GLU A 32 6.12 -0.53 -10.98
CA GLU A 32 5.03 -0.61 -11.97
C GLU A 32 3.89 -1.56 -11.53
N GLU A 33 3.97 -2.09 -10.31
CA GLU A 33 2.98 -3.03 -9.77
C GLU A 33 1.68 -2.31 -9.41
N LYS A 34 0.55 -2.85 -9.89
CA LYS A 34 -0.78 -2.38 -9.49
C LYS A 34 -1.17 -3.03 -8.17
N LEU A 35 -1.84 -2.25 -7.32
CA LEU A 35 -2.44 -2.77 -6.09
C LEU A 35 -3.58 -3.75 -6.41
N ASP A 36 -3.61 -4.88 -5.72
CA ASP A 36 -4.75 -5.79 -5.74
C ASP A 36 -5.92 -5.24 -4.92
N ARG A 37 -7.14 -5.36 -5.44
CA ARG A 37 -8.33 -4.76 -4.81
C ARG A 37 -8.68 -5.42 -3.48
N GLU A 38 -8.67 -6.75 -3.43
CA GLU A 38 -9.09 -7.49 -2.24
C GLU A 38 -8.01 -7.44 -1.17
N GLU A 39 -6.73 -7.46 -1.57
CA GLU A 39 -5.59 -7.25 -0.68
C GLU A 39 -5.71 -5.91 0.05
N VAL A 40 -5.85 -4.80 -0.70
CA VAL A 40 -6.00 -3.47 -0.10
C VAL A 40 -7.26 -3.41 0.75
N ARG A 41 -8.39 -3.97 0.30
CA ARG A 41 -9.64 -3.95 1.07
C ARG A 41 -9.50 -4.63 2.43
N ASN A 42 -8.83 -5.78 2.49
CA ASN A 42 -8.63 -6.53 3.73
C ASN A 42 -7.61 -5.86 4.65
N ALA A 43 -6.57 -5.26 4.07
CA ALA A 43 -5.50 -4.60 4.82
C ALA A 43 -5.85 -3.18 5.27
N LEU A 44 -6.74 -2.47 4.56
CA LEU A 44 -7.01 -1.04 4.78
C LEU A 44 -7.24 -0.64 6.26
N PRO A 45 -7.99 -1.41 7.08
CA PRO A 45 -8.18 -1.09 8.49
C PRO A 45 -6.89 -1.05 9.32
N TYR A 46 -5.83 -1.70 8.86
CA TYR A 46 -4.55 -1.86 9.56
C TYR A 46 -3.43 -0.97 9.00
N LEU A 47 -3.62 -0.39 7.81
CA LEU A 47 -2.61 0.44 7.17
C LEU A 47 -2.42 1.77 7.92
N ASN A 48 -1.17 2.15 8.17
CA ASN A 48 -0.78 3.47 8.65
C ASN A 48 -0.43 4.38 7.46
N ILE A 49 -1.47 4.91 6.80
CA ILE A 49 -1.36 5.82 5.66
C ILE A 49 -2.07 7.15 5.96
N PRO A 50 -1.67 8.25 5.29
CA PRO A 50 -2.37 9.53 5.38
C PRO A 50 -3.87 9.42 5.10
N GLU A 51 -4.66 10.20 5.82
CA GLU A 51 -6.13 10.14 5.79
C GLU A 51 -6.70 10.44 4.41
N GLU A 52 -6.10 11.37 3.67
CA GLU A 52 -6.48 11.68 2.29
C GLU A 52 -6.32 10.49 1.35
N ARG A 53 -5.30 9.65 1.56
CA ARG A 53 -5.07 8.43 0.79
C ARG A 53 -6.08 7.36 1.18
N ARG A 54 -6.36 7.23 2.48
CA ARG A 54 -7.40 6.33 2.99
C ARG A 54 -8.76 6.67 2.39
N ALA A 55 -9.18 7.93 2.47
CA ALA A 55 -10.46 8.39 1.92
C ALA A 55 -10.56 8.14 0.40
N PHE A 56 -9.47 8.36 -0.33
CA PHE A 56 -9.42 8.07 -1.77
C PHE A 56 -9.57 6.56 -2.06
N LEU A 57 -8.88 5.70 -1.31
CA LEU A 57 -9.03 4.25 -1.44
C LEU A 57 -10.45 3.79 -1.05
N GLU A 58 -11.04 4.38 -0.02
CA GLU A 58 -12.42 4.10 0.38
C GLU A 58 -13.43 4.43 -0.74
N LEU A 59 -13.24 5.56 -1.41
CA LEU A 59 -14.01 5.94 -2.58
C LEU A 59 -13.90 4.89 -3.69
N LEU A 60 -12.69 4.41 -4.02
CA LEU A 60 -12.47 3.43 -5.08
C LEU A 60 -12.98 2.01 -4.72
N LEU A 61 -12.88 1.62 -3.45
CA LEU A 61 -13.24 0.28 -2.97
C LEU A 61 -14.75 0.13 -2.73
N TRP A 62 -15.40 1.19 -2.25
CA TRP A 62 -16.81 1.13 -1.83
C TRP A 62 -17.72 2.10 -2.56
N ASN A 63 -17.23 2.84 -3.56
CA ASN A 63 -17.97 3.92 -4.23
C ASN A 63 -18.56 4.91 -3.22
N LYS A 64 -17.83 5.18 -2.13
CA LYS A 64 -18.25 6.04 -1.04
C LYS A 64 -18.29 7.50 -1.52
N THR A 65 -19.49 8.02 -1.73
CA THR A 65 -19.71 9.43 -2.09
C THR A 65 -19.42 10.34 -0.89
N PHE A 66 -18.81 11.49 -1.15
CA PHE A 66 -18.41 12.52 -0.18
C PHE A 66 -19.60 13.10 0.60
#